data_AF-A0A0C9TZT2-F1
#
_entry.id   AF-A0A0C9TZT2-F1
#
_cell.length_a   1.000
_cell.length_b   1.000
_cell.length_c   1.000
_cell.angle_alpha   90.00
_cell.angle_beta   90.00
_cell.angle_gamma   90.00
#
_symmetry.space_group_name_H-M   'P 1'
#
loop_
_entity.id
_entity.type
_entity.pdbx_description
1 polymer ?
#
loop_
_entity_poly.entity_id
_entity_poly.type
_entity_poly.pdbx_seq_one_letter_code
_entity_poly.pdbx_strand_id
1 'polypeptide(L)'
;MPLDYAHPEIGSATLSLARLQSSRAPRIEHWRQLPGGPGESDVEQVKELGSAFNAFTKGQYDVVGWDPRGFNQTSPTLTCGFRAHDELQAFFNGTIINDGIEVGNFTGKSDLDRFF
;
A
#
# COMPACT_ATOMS: atom_id res chain seq x y z
N MET A 1 -18.43 3.56 -1.30
CA MET A 1 -18.18 4.57 -2.37
C MET A 1 -18.71 4.04 -3.70
N PRO A 2 -19.15 4.85 -4.66
CA PRO A 2 -19.65 4.32 -5.93
C PRO A 2 -18.51 3.72 -6.77
N LEU A 3 -18.84 2.66 -7.52
CA LEU A 3 -17.90 2.05 -8.47
C LEU A 3 -17.57 3.03 -9.60
N ASP A 4 -18.63 3.62 -10.16
CA ASP A 4 -18.59 4.72 -11.12
C ASP A 4 -19.21 5.97 -10.49
N TYR A 5 -18.44 7.05 -10.39
CA TYR A 5 -18.93 8.31 -9.85
C TYR A 5 -19.93 9.03 -10.77
N ALA A 6 -19.85 8.82 -12.09
CA ALA A 6 -20.79 9.39 -13.06
C ALA A 6 -22.11 8.61 -13.10
N HIS A 7 -22.06 7.31 -12.77
CA HIS A 7 -23.20 6.39 -12.75
C HIS A 7 -23.28 5.62 -11.41
N PRO A 8 -23.65 6.28 -10.29
CA PRO A 8 -23.64 5.66 -8.96
C PRO A 8 -24.56 4.44 -8.80
N GLU A 9 -25.56 4.32 -9.67
CA GLU A 9 -26.51 3.21 -9.72
C GLU A 9 -25.89 1.87 -10.12
N ILE A 10 -24.72 1.88 -10.77
CA ILE A 10 -24.02 0.65 -11.21
C ILE A 10 -23.59 -0.21 -10.01
N GLY A 11 -23.32 0.44 -8.87
CA GLY A 11 -23.01 -0.26 -7.63
C GLY A 11 -22.00 0.49 -6.79
N SER A 12 -21.66 -0.12 -5.65
CA SER A 12 -20.77 0.45 -4.66
C SER A 12 -19.65 -0.51 -4.26
N ALA A 13 -18.51 0.07 -3.93
CA ALA A 13 -17.42 -0.58 -3.24
C ALA A 13 -17.47 -0.29 -1.73
N THR A 14 -17.07 -1.27 -0.95
CA THR A 14 -16.86 -1.20 0.50
C THR A 14 -15.38 -1.13 0.79
N LEU A 15 -14.93 -0.02 1.40
CA LEU A 15 -13.53 0.17 1.79
C LEU A 15 -13.24 -0.47 3.14
N SER A 16 -12.11 -1.16 3.25
CA SER A 16 -11.52 -1.53 4.54
C SER A 16 -10.67 -0.37 5.07
N LEU A 17 -10.86 -0.01 6.34
CA LEU A 17 -10.22 1.15 6.95
C LEU A 17 -9.72 0.81 8.37
N ALA A 18 -8.52 1.28 8.69
CA ALA A 18 -7.92 1.22 10.01
C ALA A 18 -7.75 2.63 10.57
N ARG A 19 -7.99 2.79 11.88
CA ARG A 19 -7.69 4.01 12.62
C ARG A 19 -6.96 3.69 13.91
N LEU A 20 -5.76 4.22 14.07
CA LEU A 20 -5.10 4.36 15.36
C LEU A 20 -5.44 5.73 15.94
N GLN A 21 -5.96 5.74 17.18
CA GLN A 21 -6.36 6.98 17.82
C GLN A 21 -5.14 7.74 18.38
N SER A 22 -5.22 9.07 18.39
CA SER A 22 -4.24 9.94 19.02
C SER A 22 -4.05 9.54 20.49
N SER A 23 -2.80 9.40 20.93
CA SER A 23 -2.47 9.06 22.32
C SER A 23 -2.37 10.29 23.24
N ARG A 24 -2.51 11.51 22.71
CA ARG A 24 -2.42 12.76 23.47
C ARG A 24 -3.56 13.72 23.15
N ALA A 25 -3.94 14.50 24.16
CA ALA A 25 -4.89 15.61 24.04
C ALA A 25 -4.15 16.97 24.06
N PRO A 26 -4.69 18.01 23.38
CA PRO A 26 -5.81 17.93 22.46
C PRO A 26 -5.41 17.19 21.17
N ARG A 27 -6.34 16.40 20.61
CA ARG A 27 -6.19 15.85 19.26
C ARG A 27 -6.18 17.03 18.29
N ILE A 28 -5.21 17.07 17.38
CA ILE A 28 -5.18 18.06 16.30
C ILE A 28 -6.18 17.61 15.22
N GLU A 29 -5.82 16.61 14.43
CA GLU A 29 -6.63 16.11 13.30
C GLU A 29 -6.26 14.66 12.94
N HIS A 30 -6.65 14.21 11.74
CA HIS A 30 -6.25 12.94 11.16
C HIS A 30 -4.99 13.08 10.30
N TRP A 31 -4.05 12.15 10.44
CA TRP A 31 -2.95 11.95 9.51
C TRP A 31 -3.22 10.70 8.67
N ARG A 32 -3.14 10.85 7.36
CA ARG A 32 -3.33 9.76 6.41
C ARG A 32 -1.98 9.16 6.05
N GLN A 33 -1.82 7.86 6.33
CA GLN A 33 -0.71 7.08 5.78
C GLN A 33 -1.06 6.65 4.36
N LEU A 34 -0.12 6.82 3.42
CA LEU A 34 -0.21 6.33 2.05
C LEU A 34 1.14 5.71 1.67
N PRO A 35 1.30 4.39 1.82
CA PRO A 35 2.42 3.71 1.22
C PRO A 35 2.33 3.74 -0.30
N GLY A 36 3.45 3.44 -0.94
CA GLY A 36 3.58 3.35 -2.40
C GLY A 36 3.10 2.00 -2.94
N GLY A 37 3.71 1.56 -4.05
CA GLY A 37 3.34 0.33 -4.74
C GLY A 37 2.27 0.56 -5.81
N PRO A 38 1.52 -0.48 -6.17
CA PRO A 38 0.10 -0.50 -5.88
C PRO A 38 -0.30 -1.83 -5.24
N GLY A 39 -1.34 -1.83 -4.40
CA GLY A 39 -1.90 -3.04 -3.82
C GLY A 39 -1.34 -3.46 -2.46
N GLU A 40 -0.41 -2.70 -1.89
CA GLU A 40 -0.08 -2.81 -0.46
C GLU A 40 -1.31 -2.50 0.42
N SER A 41 -1.34 -3.06 1.63
CA SER A 41 -2.42 -2.84 2.60
C SER A 41 -2.04 -1.79 3.63
N ASP A 42 -2.64 -0.61 3.50
CA ASP A 42 -2.53 0.46 4.50
C ASP A 42 -3.16 0.04 5.83
N VAL A 43 -4.21 -0.78 5.76
CA VAL A 43 -4.86 -1.35 6.94
C VAL A 43 -3.87 -2.18 7.75
N GLU A 44 -3.09 -3.02 7.08
CA GLU A 44 -2.09 -3.84 7.75
C GLU A 44 -0.91 -2.99 8.24
N GLN A 45 -0.44 -2.02 7.46
CA GLN A 45 0.62 -1.11 7.92
C GLN A 45 0.24 -0.30 9.16
N VAL A 46 -1.01 0.17 9.27
CA VAL A 46 -1.46 0.87 10.49
C VAL A 46 -1.42 -0.06 11.71
N LYS A 47 -1.72 -1.35 11.55
CA LYS A 47 -1.63 -2.34 12.63
C LYS A 47 -0.18 -2.62 13.01
N GLU A 48 0.69 -2.84 12.02
CA GLU A 48 2.08 -3.24 12.23
C GLU A 48 2.96 -2.07 12.71
N LEU A 49 2.79 -0.89 12.12
CA LEU A 49 3.64 0.28 12.33
C LEU A 49 2.99 1.35 13.24
N GLY A 50 1.87 1.04 13.89
CA GLY A 50 1.10 1.99 14.68
C GLY A 50 1.93 2.76 15.72
N SER A 51 2.84 2.08 16.42
CA SER A 51 3.74 2.73 17.38
C SER A 51 4.70 3.74 16.73
N ALA A 52 5.24 3.41 15.55
CA ALA A 52 6.11 4.30 14.80
C ALA A 52 5.33 5.53 14.29
N PHE A 53 4.11 5.33 13.79
CA PHE A 53 3.23 6.43 13.38
C PHE A 53 2.80 7.32 14.55
N ASN A 54 2.51 6.74 15.70
CA ASN A 54 2.21 7.50 16.92
C ASN A 54 3.42 8.35 17.35
N ALA A 55 4.64 7.80 17.26
CA ALA A 55 5.87 8.56 17.54
C ALA A 55 6.09 9.69 16.52
N PHE A 56 5.93 9.40 15.23
CA PHE A 56 6.09 10.35 14.12
C PHE A 56 5.12 11.54 14.24
N THR A 57 3.86 11.25 14.54
CA THR A 57 2.80 12.25 14.75
C THR A 57 2.82 12.89 16.14
N LYS A 58 3.81 12.55 16.98
CA LYS A 58 3.94 12.96 18.38
C LYS A 58 2.70 12.63 19.23
N GLY A 59 1.91 11.65 18.80
CA GLY A 59 0.67 11.20 19.41
C GLY A 59 -0.49 12.19 19.34
N GLN A 60 -0.38 13.25 18.53
CA GLN A 60 -1.39 14.30 18.45
C GLN A 60 -2.40 14.09 17.32
N TYR A 61 -2.18 13.10 16.45
CA TYR A 61 -3.05 12.81 15.32
C TYR A 61 -3.64 11.40 15.42
N ASP A 62 -4.87 11.26 14.95
CA ASP A 62 -5.41 9.95 14.60
C ASP A 62 -4.75 9.50 13.29
N VAL A 63 -4.13 8.33 13.27
CA VAL A 63 -3.53 7.75 12.07
C VAL A 63 -4.58 6.93 11.35
N VAL A 64 -4.84 7.24 10.08
CA VAL A 64 -5.85 6.56 9.25
C VAL A 64 -5.18 5.97 8.01
N GLY A 65 -5.48 4.70 7.73
CA GLY A 65 -5.06 3.98 6.53
C GLY A 65 -6.23 3.17 5.98
N TRP A 66 -6.29 2.97 4.66
CA TRP A 66 -7.33 2.16 4.04
C TRP A 66 -6.83 1.43 2.81
N ASP A 67 -7.40 0.25 2.57
CA ASP A 67 -7.06 -0.53 1.40
C ASP A 67 -7.72 0.10 0.16
N PRO A 68 -6.95 0.45 -0.90
CA PRO A 68 -7.52 1.01 -2.11
C PRO A 68 -8.54 0.09 -2.78
N ARG A 69 -9.37 0.66 -3.67
CA ARG A 69 -10.35 -0.09 -4.47
C ARG A 69 -9.69 -1.28 -5.20
N GLY A 70 -10.31 -2.45 -5.14
CA GLY A 70 -9.82 -3.64 -5.83
C GLY A 70 -8.72 -4.40 -5.10
N PHE A 71 -8.23 -3.93 -3.95
CA PHE A 71 -7.11 -4.58 -3.26
C PHE A 71 -7.43 -4.97 -1.82
N ASN A 72 -6.74 -5.99 -1.34
CA ASN A 72 -6.77 -6.47 0.05
C ASN A 72 -8.19 -6.71 0.57
N GLN A 73 -8.58 -6.08 1.69
CA GLN A 73 -9.86 -6.30 2.34
C GLN A 73 -10.99 -5.43 1.77
N THR A 74 -10.70 -4.57 0.79
CA THR A 74 -11.70 -3.75 0.10
C THR A 74 -12.41 -4.56 -0.98
N SER A 75 -13.75 -4.43 -1.04
CA SER A 75 -14.61 -5.16 -1.97
C SER A 75 -15.30 -4.21 -2.95
N PRO A 76 -15.49 -4.58 -4.24
CA PRO A 76 -15.06 -5.83 -4.86
C PRO A 76 -13.54 -5.89 -5.06
N THR A 77 -12.98 -7.09 -4.96
CA THR A 77 -11.54 -7.36 -5.17
C THR A 77 -11.24 -7.51 -6.65
N LEU A 78 -10.15 -6.90 -7.12
CA LEU A 78 -9.61 -7.10 -8.46
C LEU A 78 -8.90 -8.46 -8.49
N THR A 79 -9.23 -9.29 -9.47
CA THR A 79 -8.50 -10.53 -9.75
C THR A 79 -8.13 -10.58 -11.21
N CYS A 80 -6.88 -10.97 -11.48
CA CYS A 80 -6.38 -11.25 -12.83
C CYS A 80 -6.46 -12.74 -13.18
N GLY A 81 -7.18 -13.54 -12.38
CA GLY A 81 -7.34 -14.99 -12.59
C GLY A 81 -6.27 -15.86 -11.92
N PHE A 82 -5.31 -15.26 -11.21
CA PHE A 82 -4.37 -16.01 -10.38
C PHE A 82 -5.10 -16.60 -9.16
N ARG A 83 -4.86 -17.88 -8.90
CA ARG A 83 -5.50 -18.64 -7.82
C ARG A 83 -4.73 -18.54 -6.51
N ALA A 84 -3.45 -18.20 -6.57
CA ALA A 84 -2.59 -18.02 -5.41
C ALA A 84 -1.42 -17.06 -5.68
N HIS A 85 -0.77 -16.58 -4.62
CA HIS A 85 0.31 -15.61 -4.70
C HIS A 85 1.56 -16.18 -5.40
N ASP A 86 1.85 -17.47 -5.22
CA ASP A 86 2.94 -18.15 -5.93
C ASP A 86 2.72 -18.18 -7.45
N GLU A 87 1.48 -18.34 -7.93
CA GLU A 87 1.13 -18.26 -9.36
C GLU A 87 1.37 -16.85 -9.92
N LEU A 88 0.99 -15.81 -9.16
CA LEU A 88 1.30 -14.41 -9.48
C LEU A 88 2.81 -14.17 -9.55
N GLN A 89 3.58 -14.67 -8.57
CA GLN A 89 5.03 -14.51 -8.54
C GLN A 89 5.71 -15.28 -9.67
N ALA A 90 5.25 -16.49 -9.98
CA ALA A 90 5.75 -17.27 -11.10
C ALA A 90 5.50 -16.56 -12.44
N PHE A 91 4.34 -15.91 -12.60
CA PHE A 91 4.02 -15.12 -13.79
C PHE A 91 4.98 -13.96 -14.00
N PHE A 92 5.42 -13.28 -12.92
CA PHE A 92 6.35 -12.16 -13.01
C PHE A 92 7.83 -12.53 -12.86
N ASN A 93 8.16 -13.81 -12.69
CA ASN A 93 9.55 -14.27 -12.60
C ASN A 93 10.32 -13.98 -13.89
N GLY A 94 11.53 -13.40 -13.80
CA GLY A 94 12.28 -12.99 -14.98
C GLY A 94 11.87 -11.62 -15.55
N THR A 95 10.88 -10.95 -14.95
CA THR A 95 10.43 -9.61 -15.39
C THR A 95 10.97 -8.53 -14.47
N ILE A 96 11.02 -7.29 -14.97
CA ILE A 96 11.38 -6.08 -14.21
C ILE A 96 10.58 -5.87 -12.91
N ILE A 97 9.40 -6.50 -12.79
CA ILE A 97 8.55 -6.40 -11.60
C ILE A 97 9.15 -7.19 -10.43
N ASN A 98 9.73 -8.37 -10.68
CA ASN A 98 10.31 -9.23 -9.64
C ASN A 98 11.83 -9.15 -9.59
N ASP A 99 12.48 -9.08 -10.75
CA ASP A 99 13.94 -9.08 -10.87
C ASP A 99 14.50 -7.65 -10.76
N GLY A 100 13.61 -6.65 -10.79
CA GLY A 100 13.94 -5.25 -10.65
C GLY A 100 14.58 -4.64 -11.90
N ILE A 101 14.94 -3.37 -11.77
CA ILE A 101 15.91 -2.70 -12.65
C ILE A 101 17.29 -2.96 -12.04
N GLU A 102 18.34 -3.07 -12.83
CA GLU A 102 19.70 -3.20 -12.29
C GLU A 102 20.01 -2.07 -11.30
N VAL A 103 20.20 -2.42 -10.02
CA VAL A 103 20.53 -1.47 -8.96
C VAL A 103 21.91 -1.84 -8.41
N GLY A 104 22.83 -0.87 -8.42
CA GLY A 104 24.21 -1.06 -7.95
C GLY A 104 24.83 0.26 -7.52
N ASN A 105 26.06 0.19 -7.01
CA ASN A 105 26.86 1.37 -6.73
C ASN A 105 27.59 1.81 -8.01
N PHE A 106 26.91 2.60 -8.84
CA PHE A 106 27.46 3.15 -10.10
C PHE A 106 28.61 4.16 -9.92
N THR A 107 29.09 4.37 -8.69
CA THR A 107 30.37 5.05 -8.45
C THR A 107 31.57 4.08 -8.41
N GLY A 108 31.30 2.79 -8.24
CA GLY A 108 32.29 1.72 -8.29
C GLY A 108 32.49 1.19 -9.71
N LYS A 109 33.76 0.99 -10.10
CA LYS A 109 34.11 0.55 -11.45
C LYS A 109 33.57 -0.85 -11.79
N SER A 110 33.48 -1.74 -10.80
CA SER A 110 32.93 -3.10 -10.99
C SER A 110 31.48 -3.11 -11.47
N ASP A 111 30.67 -2.18 -10.96
CA ASP A 111 29.25 -2.12 -11.27
C ASP A 111 29.02 -1.43 -12.62
N LEU A 112 29.88 -0.46 -12.97
CA LEU A 112 29.92 0.14 -14.30
C LEU A 112 30.33 -0.87 -15.38
N ASP A 113 31.36 -1.68 -15.12
CA ASP A 113 31.86 -2.70 -16.04
C ASP A 113 30.86 -3.86 -16.25
N ARG A 114 29.91 -4.05 -15.33
CA ARG A 114 28.82 -5.05 -15.45
C ARG A 114 27.62 -4.51 -16.23
N PHE A 115 27.41 -3.18 -16.18
CA PHE A 115 26.28 -2.49 -16.79
C PHE A 115 26.48 -2.15 -18.28
N PHE A 116 27.74 -1.91 -18.70
CA PHE A 116 28.13 -1.59 -20.08
C PHE A 116 28.96 -2.71 -20.71
#